data_AF-A0A960ATY6-F1
#
_entry.id   AF-A0A960ATY6-F1
#
_cell.length_a   1.000
_cell.length_b   1.000
_cell.length_c   1.000
_cell.angle_alpha   90.00
_cell.angle_beta   90.00
_cell.angle_gamma   90.00
#
_symmetry.space_group_name_H-M   'P 1'
#
loop_
_entity.id
_entity.type
_entity.pdbx_description
1 polymer ?
#
loop_
_entity_poly.entity_id
_entity_poly.type
_entity_poly.pdbx_seq_one_letter_code
_entity_poly.pdbx_strand_id
1 'polypeptide(L)'
;MGIKRSITAGTAVAATAALGFGVVAAAPATAKAGNDPLAGVLVDGNKFDKNKKDYDILTEAVLAVLAEKPDSAVSVLTDGSVRLTAFAPQDRAFFPLVKALTGTKPKSERAAFKAVASLGIDTVETVLLYHVVPGATITAKKALKANGAKLTTAQGGTIKVKVRHSTITLKDKDPDLKNPKVVQVNINKGNKQIAHGINRVLLPVNL
;
A
#
# COMPACT_ATOMS: atom_id res chain seq x y z
N MET A 1 -0.92 -23.91 -72.86
CA MET A 1 -1.79 -25.09 -72.99
C MET A 1 -1.05 -26.28 -72.40
N GLY A 2 -1.61 -26.98 -71.41
CA GLY A 2 -1.08 -28.26 -70.95
C GLY A 2 -0.80 -28.39 -69.44
N ILE A 3 -1.86 -28.28 -68.62
CA ILE A 3 -1.89 -28.89 -67.27
C ILE A 3 -1.89 -30.41 -67.46
N LYS A 4 -1.06 -31.15 -66.73
CA LYS A 4 -1.34 -32.55 -66.35
C LYS A 4 -0.79 -32.84 -64.96
N ARG A 5 -1.75 -33.12 -64.06
CA ARG A 5 -1.61 -33.58 -62.68
C ARG A 5 -1.26 -35.07 -62.65
N SER A 6 -0.52 -35.50 -61.63
CA SER A 6 -0.44 -36.91 -61.23
C SER A 6 -0.63 -37.01 -59.71
N ILE A 7 -1.66 -37.75 -59.34
CA ILE A 7 -2.06 -38.16 -57.99
C ILE A 7 -1.29 -39.46 -57.65
N THR A 8 -1.13 -39.80 -56.37
CA THR A 8 -1.57 -41.08 -55.74
C THR A 8 -0.60 -41.62 -54.68
N ALA A 9 -1.21 -42.08 -53.58
CA ALA A 9 -0.77 -43.08 -52.58
C ALA A 9 0.46 -42.72 -51.72
N GLY A 10 0.37 -42.59 -50.40
CA GLY A 10 -0.45 -43.37 -49.47
C GLY A 10 0.32 -44.61 -49.04
N THR A 11 0.99 -44.55 -47.89
CA THR A 11 1.17 -45.65 -46.93
C THR A 11 1.91 -45.10 -45.71
N ALA A 12 1.25 -45.17 -44.56
CA ALA A 12 1.87 -45.07 -43.25
C ALA A 12 2.88 -46.23 -43.07
N VAL A 13 3.86 -46.06 -42.18
CA VAL A 13 4.16 -46.96 -41.06
C VAL A 13 5.46 -46.55 -40.36
N ALA A 14 5.37 -46.56 -39.02
CA ALA A 14 6.40 -46.76 -38.01
C ALA A 14 7.42 -45.64 -37.71
N ALA A 15 7.15 -45.02 -36.57
CA ALA A 15 8.09 -44.32 -35.72
C ALA A 15 9.27 -45.20 -35.27
N THR A 16 10.44 -44.56 -35.13
CA THR A 16 11.40 -44.90 -34.07
C THR A 16 11.60 -43.66 -33.21
N ALA A 17 11.25 -43.82 -31.94
CA ALA A 17 11.27 -42.78 -30.92
C ALA A 17 12.71 -42.51 -30.45
N ALA A 18 13.16 -41.26 -30.56
CA ALA A 18 14.25 -40.75 -29.75
C ALA A 18 13.66 -40.11 -28.50
N LEU A 19 13.79 -40.81 -27.37
CA LEU A 19 13.43 -40.34 -26.04
C LEU A 19 14.36 -39.19 -25.63
N GLY A 20 13.92 -37.96 -25.88
CA GLY A 20 14.44 -36.76 -25.25
C GLY A 20 13.31 -36.09 -24.49
N PHE A 21 13.07 -36.49 -23.24
CA PHE A 21 12.19 -35.76 -22.32
C PHE A 21 12.84 -34.40 -21.97
N GLY A 22 12.72 -33.44 -22.88
CA GLY A 22 12.87 -32.03 -22.54
C GLY A 22 11.67 -31.62 -21.71
N VAL A 23 11.75 -31.79 -20.38
CA VAL A 23 10.87 -31.07 -19.47
C VAL A 23 11.14 -29.58 -19.64
N VAL A 24 10.37 -28.93 -20.52
CA VAL A 24 10.26 -27.47 -20.52
C VAL A 24 9.56 -27.13 -19.22
N ALA A 25 10.34 -26.86 -18.16
CA ALA A 25 9.81 -26.34 -16.92
C ALA A 25 9.09 -25.03 -17.26
N ALA A 26 7.76 -25.06 -17.25
CA ALA A 26 6.96 -23.85 -17.33
C ALA A 26 7.44 -22.91 -16.22
N ALA A 27 7.96 -21.74 -16.60
CA ALA A 27 8.26 -20.69 -15.63
C ALA A 27 6.99 -20.49 -14.78
N PRO A 28 7.09 -20.42 -13.44
CA PRO A 28 5.91 -20.28 -12.60
C PRO A 28 5.17 -19.04 -13.09
N ALA A 29 3.94 -19.24 -13.58
CA ALA A 29 3.05 -18.15 -13.95
C ALA A 29 2.94 -17.26 -12.71
N THR A 30 3.57 -16.09 -12.76
CA THR A 30 3.44 -15.11 -11.68
C THR A 30 1.98 -14.70 -11.74
N ALA A 31 1.17 -15.19 -10.80
CA ALA A 31 -0.24 -14.85 -10.74
C ALA A 31 -0.38 -13.33 -10.92
N LYS A 32 -1.14 -12.91 -11.94
CA LYS A 32 -1.33 -11.50 -12.25
C LYS A 32 -1.93 -10.84 -11.01
N ALA A 33 -1.26 -9.80 -10.51
CA ALA A 33 -1.75 -9.08 -9.33
C ALA A 33 -3.16 -8.54 -9.62
N GLY A 34 -4.07 -8.74 -8.67
CA GLY A 34 -5.43 -8.21 -8.75
C GLY A 34 -5.46 -6.69 -8.65
N ASN A 35 -6.65 -6.12 -8.83
CA ASN A 35 -6.88 -4.68 -8.85
C ASN A 35 -7.87 -4.24 -7.75
N ASP A 36 -8.01 -4.98 -6.65
CA ASP A 36 -8.90 -4.54 -5.58
C ASP A 36 -8.35 -3.26 -4.97
N PRO A 37 -9.16 -2.19 -4.88
CA PRO A 37 -8.70 -0.91 -4.38
C PRO A 37 -8.47 -0.97 -2.88
N LEU A 38 -7.40 -0.33 -2.41
CA LEU A 38 -7.01 -0.35 -1.02
C LEU A 38 -8.05 0.32 -0.11
N ALA A 39 -8.72 1.38 -0.59
CA ALA A 39 -9.79 2.05 0.13
C ALA A 39 -10.90 1.07 0.54
N GLY A 40 -11.30 0.15 -0.35
CA GLY A 40 -12.34 -0.84 -0.05
C GLY A 40 -11.93 -1.88 1.00
N VAL A 41 -10.62 -2.08 1.22
CA VAL A 41 -10.08 -3.03 2.20
C VAL A 41 -9.86 -2.38 3.57
N LEU A 42 -9.69 -1.07 3.62
CA LEU A 42 -9.47 -0.31 4.87
C LEU A 42 -10.78 0.18 5.51
N VAL A 43 -11.87 0.24 4.75
CA VAL A 43 -13.21 0.61 5.22
C VAL A 43 -13.85 -0.60 5.93
N ASP A 44 -14.00 -0.53 7.26
CA ASP A 44 -14.76 -1.51 8.06
C ASP A 44 -15.97 -0.82 8.72
N GLY A 45 -16.97 -0.49 7.92
CA GLY A 45 -18.25 0.07 8.41
C GLY A 45 -18.24 1.55 8.82
N ASN A 46 -17.09 2.24 8.78
CA ASN A 46 -16.89 3.69 8.99
C ASN A 46 -17.61 4.26 10.21
N LYS A 47 -17.22 3.84 11.42
CA LYS A 47 -17.81 4.37 12.65
C LYS A 47 -16.75 4.53 13.71
N PHE A 48 -16.49 5.80 14.09
CA PHE A 48 -15.76 6.10 15.32
C PHE A 48 -16.29 5.30 16.50
N ASP A 49 -15.46 4.41 17.03
CA ASP A 49 -15.81 3.49 18.08
C ASP A 49 -14.74 3.50 19.20
N LYS A 50 -14.36 2.32 19.71
CA LYS A 50 -13.34 2.16 20.76
C LYS A 50 -12.18 1.26 20.32
N ASN A 51 -12.25 0.67 19.13
CA ASN A 51 -11.30 -0.26 18.58
C ASN A 51 -10.14 0.48 17.93
N LYS A 52 -9.15 0.86 18.74
CA LYS A 52 -8.03 1.68 18.27
C LYS A 52 -7.06 1.00 17.28
N LYS A 53 -7.40 -0.16 16.70
CA LYS A 53 -6.60 -0.95 15.77
C LYS A 53 -7.14 -0.94 14.34
N ASP A 54 -8.36 -0.45 14.13
CA ASP A 54 -8.89 -0.17 12.79
C ASP A 54 -8.37 1.18 12.28
N TYR A 55 -9.06 1.70 11.26
CA TYR A 55 -8.62 2.79 10.41
C TYR A 55 -9.72 3.84 10.20
N ASP A 56 -10.69 3.95 11.11
CA ASP A 56 -11.82 4.88 10.95
C ASP A 56 -11.36 6.33 10.81
N ILE A 57 -10.41 6.79 11.64
CA ILE A 57 -9.88 8.16 11.52
C ILE A 57 -9.18 8.37 10.17
N LEU A 58 -8.42 7.38 9.70
CA LEU A 58 -7.75 7.47 8.40
C LEU A 58 -8.76 7.53 7.25
N THR A 59 -9.79 6.70 7.31
CA THR A 59 -10.84 6.63 6.31
C THR A 59 -11.62 7.94 6.25
N GLU A 60 -12.04 8.48 7.38
CA GLU A 60 -12.70 9.78 7.46
C GLU A 60 -11.81 10.92 6.96
N ALA A 61 -10.50 10.87 7.22
CA ALA A 61 -9.56 11.86 6.67
C ALA A 61 -9.45 11.80 5.14
N VAL A 62 -9.41 10.60 4.56
CA VAL A 62 -9.42 10.41 3.11
C VAL A 62 -10.74 10.91 2.50
N LEU A 63 -11.88 10.56 3.11
CA LEU A 63 -13.19 11.00 2.65
C LEU A 63 -13.35 12.51 2.74
N ALA A 64 -12.90 13.14 3.83
CA ALA A 64 -12.93 14.59 3.98
C ALA A 64 -12.11 15.31 2.91
N VAL A 65 -10.91 14.80 2.59
CA VAL A 65 -10.07 15.38 1.51
C VAL A 65 -10.76 15.21 0.16
N LEU A 66 -11.30 14.02 -0.16
CA LEU A 66 -11.95 13.78 -1.46
C LEU A 66 -13.28 14.53 -1.61
N ALA A 67 -13.99 14.81 -0.51
CA ALA A 67 -15.21 15.60 -0.53
C ALA A 67 -14.93 17.07 -0.90
N GLU A 68 -13.86 17.65 -0.36
CA GLU A 68 -13.44 19.03 -0.65
C GLU A 68 -12.65 19.13 -1.97
N LYS A 69 -11.85 18.10 -2.27
CA LYS A 69 -10.94 18.03 -3.41
C LYS A 69 -11.10 16.69 -4.15
N PRO A 70 -12.11 16.58 -5.03
CA PRO A 70 -12.36 15.34 -5.77
C PRO A 70 -11.18 14.94 -6.67
N ASP A 71 -10.42 15.91 -7.18
CA ASP A 71 -9.24 15.70 -8.03
C ASP A 71 -7.93 15.48 -7.26
N SER A 72 -8.00 15.33 -5.92
CA SER A 72 -6.82 15.10 -5.10
C SER A 72 -6.08 13.83 -5.54
N ALA A 73 -4.74 13.86 -5.45
CA ALA A 73 -3.91 12.68 -5.68
C ALA A 73 -4.19 11.54 -4.66
N VAL A 74 -4.88 11.83 -3.55
CA VAL A 74 -5.34 10.82 -2.59
C VAL A 74 -6.33 9.83 -3.23
N SER A 75 -7.02 10.21 -4.31
CA SER A 75 -7.88 9.34 -5.11
C SER A 75 -7.15 8.11 -5.64
N VAL A 76 -5.82 8.13 -5.74
CA VAL A 76 -5.04 6.94 -6.13
C VAL A 76 -5.29 5.73 -5.22
N LEU A 77 -5.70 5.94 -3.96
CA LEU A 77 -6.04 4.86 -3.03
C LEU A 77 -7.33 4.11 -3.41
N THR A 78 -8.17 4.70 -4.26
CA THR A 78 -9.39 4.10 -4.80
C THR A 78 -9.17 3.48 -6.18
N ASP A 79 -8.04 3.77 -6.84
CA ASP A 79 -7.66 3.16 -8.12
C ASP A 79 -6.74 1.94 -7.91
N GLY A 80 -7.35 0.77 -7.75
CA GLY A 80 -6.63 -0.50 -7.61
C GLY A 80 -5.80 -0.91 -8.83
N SER A 81 -5.90 -0.20 -9.96
CA SER A 81 -5.05 -0.46 -11.13
C SER A 81 -3.62 0.07 -10.98
N VAL A 82 -3.41 1.02 -10.07
CA VAL A 82 -2.12 1.66 -9.77
C VAL A 82 -1.34 0.85 -8.74
N ARG A 83 -0.03 0.69 -8.96
CA ARG A 83 0.85 0.02 -8.00
C ARG A 83 1.31 1.02 -6.94
N LEU A 84 1.05 0.73 -5.67
CA LEU A 84 1.55 1.51 -4.55
C LEU A 84 1.67 0.68 -3.27
N THR A 85 2.40 1.24 -2.31
CA THR A 85 2.41 0.79 -0.91
C THR A 85 1.95 1.94 -0.03
N ALA A 86 0.88 1.75 0.73
CA ALA A 86 0.45 2.72 1.73
C ALA A 86 0.89 2.29 3.14
N PHE A 87 1.27 3.25 3.97
CA PHE A 87 1.45 3.04 5.40
C PHE A 87 0.22 3.58 6.12
N ALA A 88 -0.70 2.72 6.52
CA ALA A 88 -1.99 3.13 7.08
C ALA A 88 -1.87 3.32 8.61
N PRO A 89 -1.98 4.55 9.16
CA PRO A 89 -2.03 4.74 10.61
C PRO A 89 -3.32 4.15 11.19
N GLN A 90 -3.18 3.26 12.17
CA GLN A 90 -4.33 2.80 12.96
C GLN A 90 -4.88 3.93 13.83
N ASP A 91 -6.11 3.82 14.31
CA ASP A 91 -6.76 4.85 15.12
C ASP A 91 -5.96 5.30 16.36
N ARG A 92 -5.28 4.36 17.04
CA ARG A 92 -4.36 4.68 18.14
C ARG A 92 -3.19 5.59 17.76
N ALA A 93 -2.81 5.65 16.49
CA ALA A 93 -1.68 6.43 15.98
C ALA A 93 -1.94 7.94 16.08
N PHE A 94 -3.20 8.36 16.03
CA PHE A 94 -3.59 9.77 16.04
C PHE A 94 -3.60 10.37 17.46
N PHE A 95 -3.78 9.55 18.49
CA PHE A 95 -3.78 10.01 19.88
C PHE A 95 -2.47 10.68 20.31
N PRO A 96 -1.27 10.11 20.06
CA PRO A 96 -0.02 10.78 20.39
C PRO A 96 0.23 12.01 19.51
N LEU A 97 -0.21 12.01 18.25
CA LEU A 97 -0.13 13.17 17.36
C LEU A 97 -0.94 14.34 17.94
N VAL A 98 -2.20 14.10 18.28
CA VAL A 98 -3.08 15.14 18.84
C VAL A 98 -2.57 15.63 20.19
N LYS A 99 -2.00 14.74 21.02
CA LYS A 99 -1.34 15.16 22.25
C LYS A 99 -0.16 16.10 21.98
N ALA A 100 0.63 15.84 20.94
CA ALA A 100 1.74 16.72 20.57
C ALA A 100 1.23 18.08 20.07
N LEU A 101 0.21 18.08 19.22
CA LEU A 101 -0.38 19.29 18.63
C LEU A 101 -1.12 20.18 19.64
N THR A 102 -1.83 19.57 20.60
CA THR A 102 -2.76 20.29 21.50
C THR A 102 -2.34 20.29 22.96
N GLY A 103 -1.25 19.61 23.30
CA GLY A 103 -0.82 19.34 24.68
C GLY A 103 -1.69 18.31 25.43
N THR A 104 -2.90 18.00 24.94
CA THR A 104 -3.88 17.16 25.63
C THR A 104 -4.21 15.90 24.84
N LYS A 105 -4.34 14.76 25.54
CA LYS A 105 -4.72 13.51 24.90
C LYS A 105 -6.22 13.52 24.56
N PRO A 106 -6.63 13.19 23.32
CA PRO A 106 -8.04 13.13 22.96
C PRO A 106 -8.75 12.00 23.72
N LYS A 107 -10.04 12.22 24.03
CA LYS A 107 -10.88 11.25 24.76
C LYS A 107 -11.51 10.19 23.86
N SER A 108 -11.60 10.44 22.56
CA SER A 108 -12.23 9.58 21.56
C SER A 108 -11.59 9.76 20.18
N GLU A 109 -11.86 8.84 19.26
CA GLU A 109 -11.43 8.93 17.86
C GLU A 109 -12.01 10.16 17.17
N ARG A 110 -13.30 10.45 17.40
CA ARG A 110 -13.93 11.70 16.90
C ARG A 110 -13.20 12.95 17.35
N ALA A 111 -12.75 13.00 18.61
CA ALA A 111 -11.96 14.13 19.11
C ALA A 111 -10.57 14.20 18.45
N ALA A 112 -9.96 13.04 18.20
CA ALA A 112 -8.69 12.96 17.49
C ALA A 112 -8.84 13.42 16.03
N PHE A 113 -9.85 12.94 15.32
CA PHE A 113 -10.18 13.36 13.96
C PHE A 113 -10.45 14.87 13.89
N LYS A 114 -11.26 15.42 14.79
CA LYS A 114 -11.54 16.87 14.82
C LYS A 114 -10.26 17.70 14.96
N ALA A 115 -9.33 17.28 15.80
CA ALA A 115 -8.05 17.97 15.97
C ALA A 115 -7.18 17.87 14.70
N VAL A 116 -7.14 16.71 14.05
CA VAL A 116 -6.43 16.55 12.77
C VAL A 116 -7.07 17.38 11.66
N ALA A 117 -8.40 17.35 11.54
CA ALA A 117 -9.14 18.14 10.57
C ALA A 117 -8.96 19.65 10.77
N SER A 118 -8.72 20.10 12.01
CA SER A 118 -8.45 21.52 12.30
C SER A 118 -7.14 22.06 11.72
N LEU A 119 -6.24 21.18 11.25
CA LEU A 119 -5.01 21.57 10.55
C LEU A 119 -5.26 22.08 9.12
N GLY A 120 -6.50 21.94 8.61
CA GLY A 120 -6.87 22.30 7.25
C GLY A 120 -6.69 21.15 6.26
N ILE A 121 -7.55 21.11 5.24
CA ILE A 121 -7.60 20.04 4.23
C ILE A 121 -6.28 19.90 3.47
N ASP A 122 -5.62 21.01 3.13
CA ASP A 122 -4.31 21.00 2.44
C ASP A 122 -3.24 20.26 3.24
N THR A 123 -3.20 20.52 4.55
CA THR A 123 -2.25 19.89 5.47
C THR A 123 -2.55 18.39 5.59
N VAL A 124 -3.83 18.04 5.76
CA VAL A 124 -4.26 16.64 5.87
C VAL A 124 -3.94 15.87 4.59
N GLU A 125 -4.24 16.44 3.41
CA GLU A 125 -3.89 15.87 2.11
C GLU A 125 -2.39 15.61 1.99
N THR A 126 -1.57 16.62 2.32
CA THR A 126 -0.10 16.51 2.28
C THR A 126 0.40 15.37 3.17
N VAL A 127 -0.14 15.25 4.37
CA VAL A 127 0.19 14.16 5.30
C VAL A 127 -0.27 12.81 4.75
N LEU A 128 -1.48 12.70 4.19
CA LEU A 128 -1.96 11.45 3.58
C LEU A 128 -1.07 11.01 2.43
N LEU A 129 -0.69 11.92 1.52
CA LEU A 129 0.22 11.63 0.42
C LEU A 129 1.63 11.23 0.91
N TYR A 130 2.05 11.72 2.06
CA TYR A 130 3.30 11.31 2.68
C TYR A 130 3.26 9.85 3.19
N HIS A 131 2.08 9.27 3.42
CA HIS A 131 1.95 7.86 3.78
C HIS A 131 1.94 6.92 2.56
N VAL A 132 1.90 7.46 1.33
CA VAL A 132 1.80 6.68 0.10
C VAL A 132 3.15 6.63 -0.62
N VAL A 133 3.60 5.43 -0.97
CA VAL A 133 4.80 5.18 -1.78
C VAL A 133 4.35 4.65 -3.15
N PRO A 134 4.39 5.49 -4.21
CA PRO A 134 3.95 5.08 -5.54
C PRO A 134 4.94 4.11 -6.19
N GLY A 135 4.47 3.34 -7.18
CA GLY A 135 5.29 2.54 -8.08
C GLY A 135 5.77 1.19 -7.54
N ALA A 136 5.65 0.93 -6.23
CA ALA A 136 6.16 -0.30 -5.62
C ALA A 136 5.12 -1.00 -4.74
N THR A 137 5.05 -2.32 -4.86
CA THR A 137 4.32 -3.20 -3.93
C THR A 137 5.35 -3.86 -3.01
N ILE A 138 5.53 -3.26 -1.83
CA ILE A 138 6.54 -3.68 -0.85
C ILE A 138 5.84 -4.61 0.12
N THR A 139 6.10 -5.91 0.03
CA THR A 139 5.61 -6.88 1.02
C THR A 139 6.48 -6.84 2.28
N ALA A 140 5.99 -7.35 3.41
CA ALA A 140 6.77 -7.45 4.64
C ALA A 140 8.09 -8.21 4.44
N LYS A 141 8.07 -9.28 3.64
CA LYS A 141 9.29 -10.04 3.29
C LYS A 141 10.33 -9.16 2.57
N LYS A 142 9.88 -8.26 1.69
CA LYS A 142 10.76 -7.28 1.04
C LYS A 142 11.20 -6.18 2.02
N ALA A 143 10.27 -5.66 2.82
CA ALA A 143 10.53 -4.60 3.80
C ALA A 143 11.58 -5.02 4.86
N LEU A 144 11.53 -6.27 5.33
CA LEU A 144 12.53 -6.81 6.27
C LEU A 144 13.95 -6.85 5.68
N LYS A 145 14.08 -6.95 4.36
CA LYS A 145 15.37 -6.91 3.64
C LYS A 145 15.78 -5.49 3.23
N ALA A 146 14.90 -4.50 3.44
CA ALA A 146 15.08 -3.12 3.00
C ALA A 146 15.66 -2.21 4.11
N ASN A 147 16.47 -2.76 5.03
CA ASN A 147 17.06 -1.96 6.09
C ASN A 147 17.93 -0.83 5.50
N GLY A 148 17.69 0.40 5.93
CA GLY A 148 18.39 1.59 5.42
C GLY A 148 17.83 2.16 4.12
N ALA A 149 16.86 1.49 3.47
CA ALA A 149 16.23 1.98 2.25
C ALA A 149 15.54 3.32 2.47
N LYS A 150 15.56 4.18 1.45
CA LYS A 150 14.80 5.43 1.38
C LYS A 150 13.64 5.22 0.42
N LEU A 151 12.43 5.48 0.88
CA LEU A 151 11.21 5.41 0.09
C LEU A 151 10.76 6.82 -0.23
N THR A 152 10.63 7.15 -1.51
CA THR A 152 10.04 8.42 -1.95
C THR A 152 8.53 8.31 -1.87
N THR A 153 7.88 9.29 -1.24
CA THR A 153 6.44 9.32 -1.04
C THR A 153 5.76 10.07 -2.18
N ALA A 154 4.43 9.95 -2.30
CA ALA A 154 3.65 10.70 -3.29
C ALA A 154 3.69 12.22 -3.04
N GLN A 155 3.93 12.63 -1.79
CA GLN A 155 4.17 14.03 -1.41
C GLN A 155 5.56 14.54 -1.89
N GLY A 156 6.49 13.65 -2.26
CA GLY A 156 7.84 13.98 -2.70
C GLY A 156 8.91 13.87 -1.61
N GLY A 157 8.52 13.85 -0.34
CA GLY A 157 9.42 13.57 0.78
C GLY A 157 9.93 12.12 0.82
N THR A 158 10.86 11.84 1.74
CA THR A 158 11.45 10.49 1.86
C THR A 158 11.31 9.92 3.26
N ILE A 159 10.92 8.65 3.34
CA ILE A 159 10.87 7.86 4.57
C ILE A 159 12.05 6.89 4.58
N LYS A 160 12.81 6.82 5.68
CA LYS A 160 13.89 5.84 5.83
C LYS A 160 13.41 4.61 6.60
N VAL A 161 13.53 3.44 5.99
CA VAL A 161 13.22 2.16 6.61
C VAL A 161 14.36 1.76 7.54
N LYS A 162 14.03 1.40 8.78
CA LYS A 162 14.93 0.82 9.76
C LYS A 162 14.39 -0.53 10.20
N VAL A 163 15.19 -1.57 10.01
CA VAL A 163 14.85 -2.92 10.45
C VAL A 163 15.80 -3.30 11.58
N ARG A 164 15.24 -3.72 12.72
CA ARG A 164 15.99 -4.35 13.81
C ARG A 164 15.29 -5.66 14.15
N HIS A 165 15.98 -6.78 13.96
CA HIS A 165 15.40 -8.12 14.06
C HIS A 165 14.15 -8.21 13.15
N SER A 166 12.99 -8.52 13.70
CA SER A 166 11.71 -8.58 12.98
C SER A 166 10.89 -7.29 13.08
N THR A 167 11.42 -6.21 13.68
CA THR A 167 10.71 -4.94 13.82
C THR A 167 11.08 -3.97 12.71
N ILE A 168 10.08 -3.51 11.95
CA ILE A 168 10.22 -2.46 10.95
C ILE A 168 9.77 -1.13 11.58
N THR A 169 10.67 -0.16 11.59
CA THR A 169 10.44 1.22 12.00
C THR A 169 10.65 2.14 10.80
N LEU A 170 9.79 3.14 10.66
CA LEU A 170 9.84 4.12 9.58
C LEU A 170 10.31 5.45 10.16
N LYS A 171 11.41 6.00 9.65
CA LYS A 171 11.89 7.32 10.05
C LYS A 171 11.38 8.37 9.08
N ASP A 172 10.65 9.34 9.60
CA ASP A 172 10.10 10.48 8.88
C ASP A 172 10.89 11.76 9.18
N LYS A 173 10.25 12.92 9.00
CA LYS A 173 10.87 14.25 9.11
C LYS A 173 10.68 14.90 10.48
N ASP A 174 9.95 14.25 11.38
CA ASP A 174 9.74 14.71 12.76
C ASP A 174 10.69 13.96 13.71
N PRO A 175 11.81 14.57 14.15
CA PRO A 175 12.70 13.97 15.14
C PRO A 175 12.13 13.97 16.57
N ASP A 176 11.16 14.83 16.87
CA ASP A 176 10.64 15.08 18.22
C ASP A 176 9.64 13.98 18.64
N LEU A 177 8.95 13.40 17.66
CA LEU A 177 8.09 12.24 17.85
C LEU A 177 8.85 10.93 17.60
N LYS A 178 8.55 9.92 18.42
CA LYS A 178 9.08 8.56 18.15
C LYS A 178 8.56 8.09 16.79
N ASN A 179 9.49 7.54 16.01
CA ASN A 179 9.26 6.94 14.71
C ASN A 179 8.13 5.87 14.71
N PRO A 180 7.26 5.83 13.69
CA PRO A 180 6.25 4.79 13.51
C PRO A 180 6.84 3.39 13.38
N LYS A 181 6.14 2.40 13.96
CA LYS A 181 6.42 0.97 13.77
C LYS A 181 5.31 0.36 12.94
N VAL A 182 5.70 -0.56 12.05
CA VAL A 182 4.75 -1.42 11.34
C VAL A 182 4.20 -2.47 12.31
N VAL A 183 2.88 -2.52 12.44
CA VAL A 183 2.14 -3.37 13.40
C VAL A 183 1.16 -4.33 12.72
N GLN A 184 0.78 -4.04 11.48
CA GLN A 184 0.01 -4.94 10.63
C GLN A 184 0.66 -4.94 9.26
N VAL A 185 0.78 -6.11 8.65
CA VAL A 185 1.55 -6.26 7.40
C VAL A 185 0.73 -6.87 6.29
N ASN A 186 1.01 -6.46 5.06
CA ASN A 186 0.45 -7.03 3.84
C ASN A 186 -1.09 -6.99 3.77
N ILE A 187 -1.68 -5.88 4.17
CA ILE A 187 -3.10 -5.61 3.89
C ILE A 187 -3.26 -5.53 2.37
N ASN A 188 -4.33 -6.13 1.83
CA ASN A 188 -4.58 -6.22 0.38
C ASN A 188 -3.53 -7.02 -0.42
N LYS A 189 -2.88 -8.02 0.22
CA LYS A 189 -1.85 -8.84 -0.44
C LYS A 189 -2.44 -9.65 -1.60
N GLY A 190 -1.80 -9.54 -2.76
CA GLY A 190 -2.25 -10.20 -4.00
C GLY A 190 -2.72 -9.18 -5.03
N ASN A 191 -3.00 -7.96 -4.59
CA ASN A 191 -3.35 -6.83 -5.43
C ASN A 191 -2.14 -5.92 -5.72
N LYS A 192 -2.28 -5.03 -6.70
CA LYS A 192 -1.26 -4.03 -7.06
C LYS A 192 -1.01 -3.01 -5.94
N GLN A 193 -2.03 -2.75 -5.15
CA GLN A 193 -1.98 -1.92 -3.96
C GLN A 193 -1.81 -2.80 -2.72
N ILE A 194 -0.91 -2.41 -1.84
CA ILE A 194 -0.72 -3.07 -0.55
C ILE A 194 -0.62 -2.02 0.54
N ALA A 195 -1.06 -2.34 1.76
CA ALA A 195 -0.81 -1.51 2.91
C ALA A 195 -0.14 -2.23 4.07
N HIS A 196 0.51 -1.43 4.91
CA HIS A 196 1.00 -1.85 6.22
C HIS A 196 0.45 -0.91 7.28
N GLY A 197 -0.22 -1.49 8.27
CA GLY A 197 -0.69 -0.74 9.43
C GLY A 197 0.48 -0.25 10.28
N ILE A 198 0.46 1.03 10.65
CA ILE A 198 1.47 1.66 11.50
C ILE A 198 0.84 2.20 12.79
N ASN A 199 1.63 2.25 13.86
CA ASN A 199 1.14 2.66 15.18
C ASN A 199 1.33 4.15 15.52
N ARG A 200 1.85 4.94 14.58
CA ARG A 200 2.04 6.40 14.67
C ARG A 200 1.92 7.00 13.29
N VAL A 201 1.48 8.26 13.22
CA VAL A 201 1.36 9.02 11.97
C VAL A 201 2.76 9.39 11.48
N LEU A 202 3.00 9.23 10.17
CA LEU A 202 4.20 9.72 9.49
C LEU A 202 4.04 11.21 9.19
N LEU A 203 5.06 12.01 9.50
CA LEU A 203 5.00 13.45 9.33
C LEU A 203 6.04 13.97 8.31
N PRO A 204 5.63 14.80 7.33
CA PRO A 204 6.51 15.35 6.31
C PRO A 204 7.36 16.53 6.82
N VAL A 205 7.05 17.05 8.00
CA VAL A 205 7.69 18.22 8.63
C VAL A 205 7.95 17.96 10.10
N ASN A 206 8.77 18.80 10.74
CA ASN A 206 8.85 18.84 12.20
C ASN A 206 7.70 19.68 12.76
N LEU A 207 6.98 19.17 13.75
CA LEU A 207 5.85 19.85 14.41
C LEU A 207 6.29 20.65 15.64
#